data_AF-A6UNW6-F1
#
_entry.id   AF-A6UNW6-F1
#
_cell.length_a   1.000
_cell.length_b   1.000
_cell.length_c   1.000
_cell.angle_alpha   90.00
_cell.angle_beta   90.00
_cell.angle_gamma   90.00
#
_symmetry.space_group_name_H-M   'P 1'
#
loop_
_entity.id
_entity.type
_entity.pdbx_description
1 polymer ?
#
loop_
_entity_poly.entity_id
_entity_poly.type
_entity_poly.pdbx_seq_one_letter_code
_entity_poly.pdbx_strand_id
1 'polypeptide(L)'
;MKKIFILLLLLLTSVSSQEITDAWVGIHKFNGTYYDALGNTFSGKGLVNGDYYTVINYRLSDGTIIRQDMTFSDTYGSGRNYDPTPSVALSIGDKEIFKVGSNNDFQNSIPKDMPYIQNIPIGSTLSLAVSDRTNPSATTYGASQINLGINSWGVNGTKTNKNVTQMQNFTIKLTDTTNNNSLNIPLTTKGGGYGIYNDTIKLDFKEGIATINSANLGTNKTYDLKRVIPKRNKPLLKLPVLKMPIIILILSIISILYYYKYE
;
A
#
# COMPACT_ATOMS: atom_id res chain seq x y z
N MET A 1 31.30 -27.10 -20.71
CA MET A 1 30.57 -25.92 -21.25
C MET A 1 29.06 -25.91 -20.95
N LYS A 2 28.26 -26.94 -21.30
CA LYS A 2 26.79 -26.93 -21.07
C LYS A 2 26.35 -26.69 -19.62
N LYS A 3 27.03 -27.26 -18.62
CA LYS A 3 26.64 -27.13 -17.19
C LYS A 3 26.84 -25.72 -16.61
N ILE A 4 27.89 -25.00 -17.03
CA ILE A 4 28.14 -23.61 -16.59
C ILE A 4 27.15 -22.65 -17.25
N PHE A 5 26.80 -22.89 -18.52
CA PHE A 5 25.79 -22.12 -19.22
C PHE A 5 24.40 -22.29 -18.59
N ILE A 6 24.06 -23.51 -18.16
CA ILE A 6 22.80 -23.80 -17.44
C ILE A 6 22.76 -23.12 -16.07
N LEU A 7 23.86 -23.09 -15.31
CA LEU A 7 23.93 -22.39 -14.01
C LEU A 7 23.75 -20.87 -14.18
N LEU A 8 24.37 -20.28 -15.21
CA LEU A 8 24.20 -18.86 -15.56
C LEU A 8 22.75 -18.55 -16.01
N LEU A 9 22.13 -19.48 -16.75
CA LEU A 9 20.74 -19.36 -17.20
C LEU A 9 19.73 -19.52 -16.04
N LEU A 10 20.02 -20.38 -15.06
CA LEU A 10 19.21 -20.54 -13.84
C LEU A 10 19.27 -19.30 -12.95
N LEU A 11 20.43 -18.64 -12.84
CA LEU A 11 20.60 -17.35 -12.17
C LEU A 11 19.84 -16.20 -12.86
N LEU A 12 19.55 -16.33 -14.16
CA LEU A 12 18.75 -15.37 -14.94
C LEU A 12 17.23 -15.60 -14.83
N THR A 13 16.79 -16.72 -14.24
CA THR A 13 15.36 -17.06 -14.09
C THR A 13 14.80 -16.90 -12.68
N SER A 14 15.55 -16.28 -11.76
CA SER A 14 14.96 -15.93 -10.46
C SER A 14 13.81 -14.96 -10.69
N VAL A 15 12.57 -15.45 -10.55
CA VAL A 15 11.38 -14.61 -10.40
C VAL A 15 11.72 -13.66 -9.26
N SER A 16 12.00 -12.40 -9.57
CA SER A 16 12.33 -11.44 -8.53
C SER A 16 11.06 -11.21 -7.72
N SER A 17 10.99 -11.85 -6.55
CA SER A 17 9.95 -11.54 -5.60
C SER A 17 10.08 -10.06 -5.21
N GLN A 18 8.98 -9.32 -5.22
CA GLN A 18 9.00 -7.89 -4.94
C GLN A 18 8.98 -7.66 -3.43
N GLU A 19 9.85 -6.78 -2.96
CA GLU A 19 9.90 -6.38 -1.55
C GLU A 19 9.64 -4.88 -1.43
N ILE A 20 8.93 -4.48 -0.38
CA ILE A 20 8.80 -3.08 0.01
C ILE A 20 10.15 -2.64 0.58
N THR A 21 10.77 -1.67 -0.10
CA THR A 21 12.06 -1.07 0.29
C THR A 21 11.87 0.22 1.08
N ASP A 22 10.86 1.00 0.72
CA ASP A 22 10.48 2.24 1.39
C ASP A 22 8.96 2.35 1.44
N ALA A 23 8.43 3.05 2.44
CA ALA A 23 7.03 3.42 2.52
C ALA A 23 6.87 4.84 3.05
N TRP A 24 5.85 5.55 2.56
CA TRP A 24 5.50 6.91 2.98
C TRP A 24 4.01 7.02 3.21
N VAL A 25 3.62 7.78 4.23
CA VAL A 25 2.24 8.22 4.42
C VAL A 25 2.17 9.72 4.23
N GLY A 26 1.18 10.15 3.45
CA GLY A 26 0.83 11.55 3.24
C GLY A 26 -0.56 11.82 3.78
N ILE A 27 -0.69 12.85 4.62
CA ILE A 27 -1.98 13.44 4.99
C ILE A 27 -2.08 14.80 4.31
N HIS A 28 -3.17 14.98 3.57
CA HIS A 28 -3.38 16.16 2.75
C HIS A 28 -4.73 16.79 3.11
N LYS A 29 -4.78 18.12 3.05
CA LYS A 29 -6.03 18.87 3.10
C LYS A 29 -6.47 19.12 1.66
N PHE A 30 -7.64 18.61 1.28
CA PHE A 30 -8.15 18.76 -0.06
C PHE A 30 -8.41 20.23 -0.39
N ASN A 31 -7.90 20.66 -1.54
CA ASN A 31 -7.93 22.03 -2.02
C ASN A 31 -8.37 22.13 -3.50
N GLY A 32 -9.05 21.09 -4.00
CA GLY A 32 -9.43 20.94 -5.40
C GLY A 32 -8.57 19.95 -6.18
N THR A 33 -7.39 19.59 -5.66
CA THR A 33 -6.47 18.62 -6.27
C THR A 33 -6.08 17.54 -5.27
N TYR A 34 -5.98 16.30 -5.74
CA TYR A 34 -5.47 15.18 -4.95
C TYR A 34 -3.99 14.96 -5.22
N TYR A 35 -3.24 14.75 -4.15
CA TYR A 35 -1.80 14.50 -4.10
C TYR A 35 -1.51 13.25 -3.27
N ASP A 36 -0.53 12.47 -3.71
CA ASP A 36 0.04 11.37 -2.93
C ASP A 36 1.20 11.84 -2.03
N ALA A 37 1.77 10.93 -1.24
CA ALA A 37 2.84 11.26 -0.29
C ALA A 37 4.16 11.66 -0.98
N LEU A 38 4.29 11.44 -2.28
CA LEU A 38 5.45 11.82 -3.08
C LEU A 38 5.21 13.11 -3.88
N GLY A 39 4.05 13.75 -3.70
CA GLY A 39 3.68 14.99 -4.37
C GLY A 39 3.08 14.81 -5.77
N ASN A 40 2.84 13.58 -6.23
CA ASN A 40 2.20 13.35 -7.52
C ASN A 40 0.70 13.62 -7.42
N THR A 41 0.15 14.27 -8.45
CA THR A 41 -1.30 14.47 -8.54
C THR A 41 -2.02 13.22 -9.03
N PHE A 42 -3.26 13.00 -8.59
CA PHE A 42 -4.09 11.92 -9.11
C PHE A 42 -5.58 12.26 -9.16
N SER A 43 -6.36 11.42 -9.85
CA SER A 43 -7.81 11.59 -9.92
C SER A 43 -8.49 10.99 -8.70
N GLY A 44 -9.38 11.78 -8.10
CA GLY A 44 -10.23 11.37 -6.99
C GLY A 44 -11.60 12.04 -7.10
N LYS A 45 -12.49 11.76 -6.14
CA LYS A 45 -13.81 12.40 -6.07
C LYS A 45 -14.40 12.40 -4.66
N GLY A 46 -15.38 13.27 -4.48
CA GLY A 46 -16.29 13.29 -3.33
C GLY A 46 -15.83 14.13 -2.15
N LEU A 47 -14.54 14.48 -2.06
CA LEU A 47 -14.05 15.37 -1.00
C LEU A 47 -14.47 16.82 -1.28
N VAL A 48 -14.70 17.57 -0.20
CA VAL A 48 -14.92 19.01 -0.25
C VAL A 48 -13.68 19.76 0.24
N ASN A 49 -13.50 20.99 -0.22
CA ASN A 49 -12.35 21.80 0.18
C ASN A 49 -12.28 21.91 1.71
N GLY A 50 -11.14 21.52 2.26
CA GLY A 50 -10.91 21.48 3.70
C GLY A 50 -10.96 20.08 4.33
N ASP A 51 -11.49 19.08 3.63
CA ASP A 51 -11.42 17.68 4.07
C ASP A 51 -9.97 17.20 4.14
N TYR A 52 -9.69 16.28 5.05
CA TYR A 52 -8.39 15.61 5.13
C TYR A 52 -8.48 14.21 4.56
N TYR A 53 -7.44 13.77 3.86
CA TYR A 53 -7.34 12.42 3.35
C TYR A 53 -5.92 11.88 3.46
N THR A 54 -5.80 10.55 3.53
CA THR A 54 -4.54 9.84 3.72
C THR A 54 -4.26 8.94 2.52
N VAL A 55 -3.03 8.95 2.07
CA VAL A 55 -2.50 8.08 1.01
C VAL A 55 -1.21 7.45 1.49
N ILE A 56 -0.98 6.19 1.13
CA ILE A 56 0.27 5.48 1.43
C ILE A 56 0.96 5.16 0.10
N ASN A 57 2.25 5.42 0.00
CA ASN A 57 3.07 5.01 -1.15
C ASN A 57 4.06 3.94 -0.70
N TYR A 58 4.19 2.86 -1.46
CA TYR A 58 5.19 1.80 -1.27
C TYR A 58 6.15 1.82 -2.45
N ARG A 59 7.46 1.82 -2.18
CA ARG A 59 8.47 1.55 -3.21
C ARG A 59 8.86 0.09 -3.16
N LEU A 60 8.68 -0.60 -4.28
CA LEU A 60 9.11 -1.98 -4.46
C LEU A 60 10.59 -2.06 -4.85
N SER A 61 11.19 -3.24 -4.70
CA SER A 61 12.61 -3.49 -4.93
C SER A 61 13.07 -3.26 -6.36
N ASP A 62 12.17 -3.25 -7.34
CA ASP A 62 12.44 -2.88 -8.74
C ASP A 62 12.27 -1.38 -9.05
N GLY A 63 11.97 -0.57 -8.02
CA GLY A 63 11.74 0.86 -8.08
C GLY A 63 10.30 1.26 -8.39
N THR A 64 9.39 0.31 -8.65
CA THR A 64 7.96 0.60 -8.87
C THR A 64 7.35 1.23 -7.63
N ILE A 65 6.51 2.25 -7.80
CA ILE A 65 5.77 2.89 -6.73
C ILE A 65 4.31 2.46 -6.80
N ILE A 66 3.82 1.85 -5.72
CA ILE A 66 2.41 1.51 -5.55
C ILE A 66 1.80 2.51 -4.58
N ARG A 67 0.81 3.27 -5.05
CA ARG A 67 -0.07 4.08 -4.20
C ARG A 67 -1.19 3.21 -3.67
N GLN A 68 -1.42 3.26 -2.37
CA GLN A 68 -2.58 2.73 -1.70
C GLN A 68 -3.45 3.87 -1.19
N ASP A 69 -4.72 3.83 -1.58
CA ASP A 69 -5.77 4.67 -1.04
C ASP A 69 -6.98 3.83 -0.62
N MET A 70 -7.78 4.38 0.30
CA MET A 70 -9.02 3.76 0.75
C MET A 70 -10.18 4.43 0.05
N THR A 71 -11.04 3.70 -0.63
CA THR A 71 -12.28 4.25 -1.21
C THR A 71 -13.49 3.80 -0.41
N PHE A 72 -14.50 4.66 -0.36
CA PHE A 72 -15.75 4.41 0.33
C PHE A 72 -16.93 4.55 -0.63
N SER A 73 -17.92 3.67 -0.51
CA SER A 73 -19.24 3.89 -1.09
C SER A 73 -20.38 3.47 -0.15
N ASP A 74 -21.43 4.28 -0.10
CA ASP A 74 -22.72 3.91 0.50
C ASP A 74 -23.72 3.52 -0.60
N THR A 75 -24.46 2.44 -0.38
CA THR A 75 -25.45 1.92 -1.37
C THR A 75 -26.90 2.09 -0.92
N TYR A 76 -27.15 2.44 0.34
CA TYR A 76 -28.51 2.60 0.90
C TYR A 76 -28.79 4.01 1.44
N GLY A 77 -27.89 4.96 1.22
CA GLY A 77 -28.00 6.34 1.69
C GLY A 77 -28.05 7.34 0.54
N SER A 78 -27.20 8.35 0.64
CA SER A 78 -27.05 9.46 -0.31
C SER A 78 -26.41 9.11 -1.66
N GLY A 79 -25.98 7.86 -1.87
CA GLY A 79 -25.19 7.46 -3.04
C GLY A 79 -23.78 8.05 -3.01
N ARG A 80 -23.24 8.30 -1.81
CA ARG A 80 -21.93 8.94 -1.67
C ARG A 80 -20.82 7.97 -2.02
N ASN A 81 -19.85 8.49 -2.75
CA ASN A 81 -18.66 7.77 -3.17
C ASN A 81 -17.45 8.69 -2.94
N TYR A 82 -16.51 8.24 -2.12
CA TYR A 82 -15.26 8.95 -1.86
C TYR A 82 -14.06 8.14 -2.36
N ASP A 83 -13.14 8.83 -3.03
CA ASP A 83 -11.91 8.26 -3.56
C ASP A 83 -10.85 9.38 -3.55
N PRO A 84 -9.93 9.43 -2.57
CA PRO A 84 -9.90 8.65 -1.33
C PRO A 84 -10.98 9.05 -0.31
N THR A 85 -11.16 8.20 0.69
CA THR A 85 -12.06 8.40 1.83
C THR A 85 -11.50 9.47 2.79
N PRO A 86 -12.35 10.34 3.36
CA PRO A 86 -11.94 11.25 4.41
C PRO A 86 -11.25 10.53 5.59
N SER A 87 -10.11 11.07 6.00
CA SER A 87 -9.32 10.60 7.16
C SER A 87 -9.58 11.49 8.37
N VAL A 88 -9.77 10.89 9.54
CA VAL A 88 -10.05 11.61 10.79
C VAL A 88 -9.03 11.38 11.89
N ALA A 89 -8.22 10.32 11.79
CA ALA A 89 -7.06 10.13 12.66
C ALA A 89 -5.98 9.27 11.99
N LEU A 90 -4.72 9.52 12.33
CA LEU A 90 -3.56 8.73 11.93
C LEU A 90 -2.56 8.59 13.09
N SER A 91 -2.08 7.38 13.31
CA SER A 91 -0.95 7.08 14.20
C SER A 91 0.08 6.19 13.49
N ILE A 92 1.36 6.37 13.81
CA ILE A 92 2.47 5.52 13.35
C ILE A 92 3.18 4.96 14.59
N GLY A 93 3.14 3.63 14.77
CA GLY A 93 3.49 3.02 16.05
C GLY A 93 2.63 3.60 17.17
N ASP A 94 3.26 4.00 18.27
CA ASP A 94 2.58 4.60 19.42
C ASP A 94 2.38 6.13 19.31
N LYS A 95 2.85 6.74 18.22
CA LYS A 95 2.79 8.20 18.03
C LYS A 95 1.52 8.60 17.28
N GLU A 96 0.63 9.36 17.93
CA GLU A 96 -0.47 10.06 17.25
C GLU A 96 0.11 11.18 16.38
N ILE A 97 -0.26 11.18 15.10
CA ILE A 97 0.22 12.14 14.10
C ILE A 97 -0.85 13.19 13.80
N PHE A 98 -2.10 12.75 13.75
CA PHE A 98 -3.21 13.54 13.27
C PHE A 98 -4.51 13.07 13.89
N LYS A 99 -5.36 14.01 14.31
CA LYS A 99 -6.72 13.74 14.74
C LYS A 99 -7.63 14.97 14.57
N VAL A 100 -8.82 14.77 14.01
CA VAL A 100 -9.83 15.83 13.78
C VAL A 100 -11.01 15.63 14.71
N GLY A 101 -10.99 16.29 15.87
CA GLY A 101 -12.04 16.34 16.89
C GLY A 101 -13.38 16.88 16.40
N SER A 102 -14.48 16.34 16.94
CA SER A 102 -15.83 16.83 16.69
C SER A 102 -16.48 17.52 17.88
N ASN A 103 -15.88 17.50 19.08
CA ASN A 103 -16.40 18.18 20.28
C ASN A 103 -15.27 18.70 21.19
N ASN A 104 -15.56 19.80 21.90
CA ASN A 104 -14.67 20.70 22.66
C ASN A 104 -13.68 20.11 23.70
N ASP A 105 -13.62 18.80 23.89
CA ASP A 105 -12.72 18.15 24.86
C ASP A 105 -11.62 17.28 24.23
N PHE A 106 -11.55 17.22 22.89
CA PHE A 106 -10.40 16.64 22.18
C PHE A 106 -9.64 17.74 21.45
N GLN A 107 -8.39 17.98 21.88
CA GLN A 107 -7.49 18.88 21.15
C GLN A 107 -7.28 18.33 19.73
N ASN A 108 -7.61 19.14 18.72
CA ASN A 108 -7.27 18.84 17.33
C ASN A 108 -5.75 18.80 17.18
N SER A 109 -5.17 17.63 16.96
CA SER A 109 -3.74 17.44 16.68
C SER A 109 -3.48 17.52 15.18
N ILE A 110 -3.95 18.58 14.53
CA ILE A 110 -3.70 18.78 13.08
C ILE A 110 -2.29 19.36 12.91
N PRO A 111 -1.42 18.75 12.09
CA PRO A 111 -0.12 19.33 11.76
C PRO A 111 -0.26 20.77 11.25
N LYS A 112 0.58 21.68 11.75
CA LYS A 112 0.58 23.09 11.32
C LYS A 112 0.95 23.23 9.84
N ASP A 113 1.86 22.39 9.38
CA ASP A 113 2.34 22.35 8.01
C ASP A 113 1.65 21.21 7.27
N MET A 114 0.85 21.58 6.26
CA MET A 114 0.20 20.62 5.36
C MET A 114 0.75 20.82 3.93
N PRO A 115 0.98 19.75 3.16
CA PRO A 115 0.73 18.35 3.53
C PRO A 115 1.73 17.82 4.57
N TYR A 116 1.26 16.93 5.44
CA TYR A 116 2.14 16.20 6.34
C TYR A 116 2.59 14.91 5.66
N ILE A 117 3.90 14.75 5.46
CA ILE A 117 4.49 13.59 4.79
C ILE A 117 5.53 12.98 5.72
N GLN A 118 5.48 11.67 5.90
CA GLN A 118 6.37 10.95 6.79
C GLN A 118 6.74 9.58 6.22
N ASN A 119 8.02 9.22 6.32
CA ASN A 119 8.48 7.85 6.06
C ASN A 119 7.87 6.92 7.11
N ILE A 120 7.32 5.79 6.67
CA ILE A 120 6.87 4.73 7.56
C ILE A 120 8.02 3.72 7.70
N PRO A 121 8.64 3.59 8.89
CA PRO A 121 9.69 2.61 9.08
C PRO A 121 9.16 1.20 8.83
N ILE A 122 9.86 0.41 8.03
CA ILE A 122 9.52 -1.00 7.80
C ILE A 122 9.53 -1.75 9.14
N GLY A 123 8.50 -2.53 9.40
CA GLY A 123 8.21 -3.16 10.69
C GLY A 123 7.22 -2.39 11.57
N SER A 124 6.84 -1.16 11.19
CA SER A 124 5.88 -0.36 11.95
C SER A 124 4.43 -0.71 11.64
N THR A 125 3.55 -0.31 12.55
CA THR A 125 2.09 -0.35 12.36
C THR A 125 1.57 1.06 12.12
N LEU A 126 0.73 1.21 11.11
CA LEU A 126 -0.06 2.40 10.83
C LEU A 126 -1.49 2.18 11.33
N SER A 127 -2.05 3.09 12.11
CA SER A 127 -3.46 3.08 12.49
C SER A 127 -4.16 4.27 11.85
N LEU A 128 -5.18 4.01 11.06
CA LEU A 128 -5.97 5.00 10.31
C LEU A 128 -7.43 4.89 10.73
N ALA A 129 -8.04 6.01 11.09
CA ALA A 129 -9.48 6.12 11.21
C ALA A 129 -10.05 6.92 10.03
N VAL A 130 -11.05 6.35 9.36
CA VAL A 130 -11.73 6.97 8.21
C VAL A 130 -13.20 7.23 8.51
N SER A 131 -13.77 8.21 7.82
CA SER A 131 -15.16 8.66 7.99
C SER A 131 -15.89 8.68 6.66
N ASP A 132 -17.19 8.38 6.70
CA ASP A 132 -18.12 8.53 5.58
C ASP A 132 -18.72 9.95 5.47
N ARG A 133 -18.30 10.88 6.34
CA ARG A 133 -18.81 12.26 6.39
C ARG A 133 -17.72 13.30 6.10
N THR A 134 -18.10 14.28 5.29
CA THR A 134 -17.35 15.48 4.85
C THR A 134 -17.44 16.68 5.81
N ASN A 135 -17.85 16.45 7.08
CA ASN A 135 -17.94 17.54 8.05
C ASN A 135 -17.52 17.06 9.45
N PRO A 136 -16.54 17.73 10.10
CA PRO A 136 -16.10 17.42 11.46
C PRO A 136 -17.18 17.64 12.54
N SER A 137 -18.29 18.31 12.27
CA SER A 137 -19.31 18.63 13.29
C SER A 137 -20.29 17.49 13.63
N ALA A 138 -20.10 16.29 13.08
CA ALA A 138 -20.98 15.15 13.34
C ALA A 138 -20.32 14.12 14.27
N THR A 139 -21.06 13.76 15.32
CA THR A 139 -20.70 12.91 16.47
C THR A 139 -20.37 11.44 16.17
N THR A 140 -20.15 11.05 14.91
CA THR A 140 -19.79 9.68 14.50
C THR A 140 -18.34 9.62 14.05
N TYR A 141 -17.46 9.42 15.03
CA TYR A 141 -16.04 9.19 14.80
C TYR A 141 -15.78 7.78 14.27
N GLY A 142 -15.04 7.66 13.18
CA GLY A 142 -14.44 6.41 12.69
C GLY A 142 -15.45 5.35 12.25
N ALA A 143 -16.06 5.54 11.07
CA ALA A 143 -16.85 4.50 10.40
C ALA A 143 -16.06 3.19 10.30
N SER A 144 -14.75 3.31 10.07
CA SER A 144 -13.79 2.22 10.17
C SER A 144 -12.47 2.65 10.80
N GLN A 145 -11.92 1.76 11.61
CA GLN A 145 -10.52 1.77 12.00
C GLN A 145 -9.77 0.73 11.17
N ILE A 146 -8.60 1.11 10.66
CA ILE A 146 -7.76 0.27 9.81
C ILE A 146 -6.37 0.28 10.42
N ASN A 147 -5.88 -0.89 10.80
CA ASN A 147 -4.53 -1.07 11.33
C ASN A 147 -3.72 -1.85 10.29
N LEU A 148 -2.58 -1.32 9.86
CA LEU A 148 -1.73 -1.88 8.81
C LEU A 148 -0.30 -2.01 9.34
N GLY A 149 0.14 -3.23 9.61
CA GLY A 149 1.55 -3.56 9.78
C GLY A 149 2.24 -3.64 8.42
N ILE A 150 3.28 -2.84 8.22
CA ILE A 150 4.04 -2.78 6.97
C ILE A 150 5.38 -3.46 7.20
N ASN A 151 5.69 -4.48 6.41
CA ASN A 151 6.98 -5.17 6.44
C ASN A 151 7.57 -5.26 5.02
N SER A 152 8.76 -5.84 4.89
CA SER A 152 9.47 -5.92 3.61
C SER A 152 8.73 -6.77 2.57
N TRP A 153 7.83 -7.67 2.95
CA TRP A 153 7.12 -8.54 2.00
C TRP A 153 5.73 -8.03 1.67
N GLY A 154 5.18 -7.12 2.47
CA GLY A 154 3.75 -6.95 2.49
C GLY A 154 3.18 -5.98 3.51
N VAL A 155 1.86 -5.91 3.46
CA VAL A 155 1.02 -5.26 4.45
C VAL A 155 0.13 -6.32 5.07
N ASN A 156 0.16 -6.45 6.39
CA ASN A 156 -0.80 -7.26 7.12
C ASN A 156 -1.61 -6.32 7.99
N GLY A 157 -2.93 -6.49 8.05
CA GLY A 157 -3.75 -5.55 8.76
C GLY A 157 -5.10 -6.07 9.14
N THR A 158 -5.82 -5.21 9.85
CA THR A 158 -7.21 -5.41 10.17
C THR A 158 -7.99 -4.16 9.84
N LYS A 159 -9.23 -4.35 9.40
CA LYS A 159 -10.23 -3.30 9.36
C LYS A 159 -11.35 -3.66 10.31
N THR A 160 -11.66 -2.76 11.23
CA THR A 160 -12.76 -2.87 12.17
C THR A 160 -13.79 -1.78 11.88
N ASN A 161 -15.02 -2.19 11.60
CA ASN A 161 -16.16 -1.28 11.54
C ASN A 161 -16.83 -1.19 12.91
N LYS A 162 -17.05 0.02 13.45
CA LYS A 162 -17.74 0.22 14.73
C LYS A 162 -18.98 1.10 14.56
N ASN A 163 -20.11 0.69 15.13
CA ASN A 163 -21.34 1.50 15.29
C ASN A 163 -21.89 2.20 14.04
N VAL A 164 -21.70 1.61 12.87
CA VAL A 164 -22.22 2.16 11.61
C VAL A 164 -23.64 1.67 11.33
N THR A 165 -24.56 2.61 11.14
CA THR A 165 -26.01 2.39 10.97
C THR A 165 -26.40 2.10 9.52
N GLN A 166 -25.53 2.41 8.55
CA GLN A 166 -25.77 2.27 7.11
C GLN A 166 -24.84 1.23 6.48
N MET A 167 -25.21 0.75 5.29
CA MET A 167 -24.35 -0.13 4.50
C MET A 167 -23.16 0.64 3.96
N GLN A 168 -21.97 0.17 4.31
CA GLN A 168 -20.72 0.81 3.94
C GLN A 168 -19.82 -0.19 3.25
N ASN A 169 -19.36 0.19 2.06
CA ASN A 169 -18.39 -0.56 1.29
C ASN A 169 -17.06 0.18 1.35
N PHE A 170 -16.03 -0.53 1.80
CA PHE A 170 -14.66 -0.02 1.75
C PHE A 170 -13.87 -0.88 0.79
N THR A 171 -12.97 -0.24 0.06
CA THR A 171 -12.08 -0.90 -0.89
C THR A 171 -10.67 -0.36 -0.67
N ILE A 172 -9.69 -1.26 -0.64
CA ILE A 172 -8.29 -0.88 -0.80
C ILE A 172 -8.04 -0.77 -2.30
N LYS A 173 -7.66 0.42 -2.76
CA LYS A 173 -7.28 0.64 -4.15
C LYS A 173 -5.76 0.77 -4.22
N LEU A 174 -5.15 -0.15 -4.94
CA LEU A 174 -3.72 -0.12 -5.25
C LEU A 174 -3.54 0.42 -6.66
N THR A 175 -2.64 1.37 -6.86
CA THR A 175 -2.34 1.97 -8.17
C THR A 175 -0.84 2.02 -8.39
N ASP A 176 -0.35 1.44 -9.49
CA ASP A 176 1.02 1.70 -9.95
C ASP A 176 1.08 3.12 -10.52
N THR A 177 1.84 4.00 -9.88
CA THR A 177 1.87 5.42 -10.24
C THR A 177 2.56 5.69 -11.58
N THR A 178 3.26 4.71 -12.15
CA THR A 178 4.01 4.87 -13.40
C THR A 178 3.12 4.62 -14.62
N ASN A 179 2.26 3.61 -14.57
CA ASN A 179 1.41 3.20 -15.69
C ASN A 179 -0.09 3.39 -15.41
N ASN A 180 -0.44 3.84 -14.21
CA ASN A 180 -1.80 4.09 -13.74
C ASN A 180 -2.70 2.84 -13.76
N ASN A 181 -2.11 1.63 -13.77
CA ASN A 181 -2.85 0.40 -13.56
C ASN A 181 -3.31 0.35 -12.10
N SER A 182 -4.59 0.05 -11.90
CA SER A 182 -5.19 -0.03 -10.56
C SER A 182 -5.89 -1.35 -10.30
N LEU A 183 -5.87 -1.79 -9.05
CA LEU A 183 -6.61 -2.93 -8.54
C LEU A 183 -7.44 -2.50 -7.33
N ASN A 184 -8.74 -2.74 -7.41
CA ASN A 184 -9.68 -2.56 -6.33
C ASN A 184 -9.85 -3.88 -5.57
N ILE A 185 -9.52 -3.87 -4.28
CA ILE A 185 -9.65 -5.00 -3.37
C ILE A 185 -10.79 -4.66 -2.40
N PRO A 186 -12.03 -5.08 -2.69
CA PRO A 186 -13.15 -4.78 -1.83
C PRO A 186 -13.00 -5.52 -0.51
N LEU A 187 -13.18 -4.76 0.57
CA LEU A 187 -13.31 -5.26 1.92
C LEU A 187 -14.77 -5.62 2.18
N THR A 188 -15.03 -6.26 3.31
CA THR A 188 -16.38 -6.74 3.59
C THR A 188 -17.33 -5.58 3.75
N THR A 189 -18.39 -5.62 2.95
CA THR A 189 -19.55 -4.77 3.11
C THR A 189 -20.20 -5.08 4.44
N LYS A 190 -20.34 -4.07 5.28
CA LYS A 190 -21.20 -4.20 6.45
C LYS A 190 -22.67 -4.05 6.00
N GLY A 191 -23.51 -5.04 6.33
CA GLY A 191 -24.97 -4.88 6.29
C GLY A 191 -25.43 -3.90 7.37
N GLY A 192 -26.49 -3.13 7.11
CA GLY A 192 -27.03 -2.18 8.11
C GLY A 192 -27.35 -2.87 9.46
N GLY A 193 -27.13 -2.17 10.58
CA GLY A 193 -27.41 -2.68 11.93
C GLY A 193 -26.24 -2.56 12.93
N TYR A 194 -26.52 -2.82 14.21
CA TYR A 194 -25.50 -2.83 15.26
C TYR A 194 -24.62 -4.08 15.15
N GLY A 195 -23.30 -3.90 15.08
CA GLY A 195 -22.36 -5.00 14.93
C GLY A 195 -20.96 -4.51 14.59
N ILE A 196 -19.96 -5.29 15.00
CA ILE A 196 -18.55 -5.11 14.69
C ILE A 196 -18.17 -6.09 13.59
N TYR A 197 -17.56 -5.61 12.52
CA TYR A 197 -17.04 -6.44 11.43
C TYR A 197 -15.54 -6.26 11.34
N ASN A 198 -14.82 -7.38 11.36
CA ASN A 198 -13.38 -7.42 11.26
C ASN A 198 -12.98 -8.13 9.98
N ASP A 199 -12.28 -7.41 9.11
CA ASP A 199 -11.55 -7.99 8.00
C ASP A 199 -10.09 -8.11 8.38
N THR A 200 -9.49 -9.27 8.14
CA THR A 200 -8.03 -9.43 8.07
C THR A 200 -7.60 -9.17 6.63
N ILE A 201 -6.62 -8.28 6.49
CA ILE A 201 -6.05 -7.84 5.22
C ILE A 201 -4.64 -8.40 5.13
N LYS A 202 -4.30 -9.08 4.04
CA LYS A 202 -2.93 -9.44 3.70
C LYS A 202 -2.64 -9.01 2.26
N LEU A 203 -1.72 -8.08 2.07
CA LEU A 203 -1.16 -7.71 0.77
C LEU A 203 0.26 -8.28 0.73
N ASP A 204 0.49 -9.30 -0.08
CA ASP A 204 1.77 -10.01 -0.19
C ASP A 204 2.41 -9.64 -1.53
N PHE A 205 3.28 -8.62 -1.52
CA PHE A 205 3.98 -8.16 -2.73
C PHE A 205 5.01 -9.19 -3.20
N LYS A 206 5.53 -10.01 -2.28
CA LYS A 206 6.49 -11.07 -2.57
C LYS A 206 5.87 -12.14 -3.46
N GLU A 207 4.71 -12.64 -3.06
CA GLU A 207 3.96 -13.67 -3.80
C GLU A 207 3.03 -13.08 -4.87
N GLY A 208 2.83 -11.76 -4.86
CA GLY A 208 1.95 -11.06 -5.79
C GLY A 208 0.47 -11.38 -5.58
N ILE A 209 0.06 -11.59 -4.33
CA ILE A 209 -1.32 -11.93 -3.97
C ILE A 209 -1.84 -11.02 -2.85
N ALA A 210 -3.13 -10.75 -2.86
CA ALA A 210 -3.81 -10.17 -1.71
C ALA A 210 -4.92 -11.09 -1.22
N THR A 211 -5.07 -11.22 0.09
CA THR A 211 -6.07 -12.05 0.73
C THR A 211 -6.87 -11.21 1.72
N ILE A 212 -8.19 -11.25 1.59
CA ILE A 212 -9.13 -10.64 2.54
C ILE A 212 -9.91 -11.77 3.20
N ASN A 213 -9.82 -11.86 4.52
CA ASN A 213 -10.59 -12.81 5.32
C ASN A 213 -11.56 -12.06 6.23
N SER A 214 -12.84 -12.36 6.12
CA SER A 214 -13.86 -11.84 7.01
C SER A 214 -14.37 -12.92 7.94
N ALA A 215 -13.90 -12.91 9.19
CA ALA A 215 -14.25 -13.94 10.17
C ALA A 215 -15.76 -14.06 10.40
N ASN A 216 -16.48 -12.94 10.32
CA ASN A 216 -17.92 -12.89 10.60
C ASN A 216 -18.80 -13.37 9.43
N LEU A 217 -18.26 -13.51 8.23
CA LEU A 217 -19.00 -13.98 7.04
C LEU A 217 -18.44 -15.29 6.47
N GLY A 218 -17.36 -15.84 7.04
CA GLY A 218 -16.69 -17.05 6.54
C GLY A 218 -16.12 -16.90 5.13
N THR A 219 -15.92 -15.66 4.66
CA THR A 219 -15.44 -15.39 3.30
C THR A 219 -13.92 -15.20 3.29
N ASN A 220 -13.27 -15.95 2.41
CA ASN A 220 -11.86 -15.76 2.08
C ASN A 220 -11.76 -15.45 0.59
N LYS A 221 -11.25 -14.26 0.25
CA LYS A 221 -11.09 -13.82 -1.14
C LYS A 221 -9.62 -13.54 -1.43
N THR A 222 -9.14 -14.09 -2.53
CA THR A 222 -7.78 -13.86 -3.03
C THR A 222 -7.83 -13.05 -4.32
N TYR A 223 -6.94 -12.07 -4.44
CA TYR A 223 -6.79 -11.19 -5.59
C TYR A 223 -5.36 -11.30 -6.13
N ASP A 224 -5.22 -11.31 -7.45
CA ASP A 224 -3.90 -11.32 -8.11
C ASP A 224 -3.37 -9.88 -8.23
N LEU A 225 -2.27 -9.59 -7.52
CA LEU A 225 -1.64 -8.27 -7.53
C LEU A 225 -0.84 -8.02 -8.81
N LYS A 226 -0.64 -9.00 -9.69
CA LYS A 226 0.12 -8.82 -10.96
C LYS A 226 -0.44 -7.75 -11.88
N ARG A 227 -1.70 -7.35 -11.69
CA ARG A 227 -2.30 -6.22 -12.42
C ARG A 227 -1.64 -4.89 -12.07
N VAL A 228 -1.14 -4.74 -10.84
CA VAL A 228 -0.53 -3.51 -10.32
C VAL A 228 0.95 -3.68 -10.02
N ILE A 229 1.42 -4.91 -9.78
CA ILE A 229 2.83 -5.25 -9.66
C ILE A 229 3.25 -5.87 -11.00
N PRO A 230 3.76 -5.10 -11.97
CA PRO A 230 4.20 -5.67 -13.22
C PRO A 230 5.27 -6.74 -12.93
N LYS A 231 5.14 -7.92 -13.56
CA LYS A 231 6.24 -8.89 -13.64
C LYS A 231 7.34 -8.28 -14.49
N ARG A 232 8.13 -7.35 -13.95
CA ARG A 232 9.33 -6.91 -14.62
C ARG A 232 10.39 -7.98 -14.42
N ASN A 233 10.72 -8.70 -15.48
CA ASN A 233 11.98 -9.42 -15.63
C ASN A 233 13.15 -8.43 -15.76
N LYS A 234 13.19 -7.35 -14.96
CA LYS A 234 14.41 -6.58 -14.84
C LYS A 234 15.37 -7.51 -14.11
N PRO A 235 16.49 -7.97 -14.71
CA PRO A 235 17.48 -8.68 -13.94
C PRO A 235 17.91 -7.73 -12.82
N LEU A 236 17.59 -8.10 -11.58
CA LEU A 236 18.14 -7.49 -10.38
C LEU A 236 19.61 -7.92 -10.32
N LEU A 237 20.41 -7.43 -11.27
CA LEU A 237 21.85 -7.46 -11.17
C LEU A 237 22.22 -6.36 -10.15
N LYS A 238 21.92 -6.58 -8.87
CA LYS A 238 22.84 -6.17 -7.83
C LYS A 238 24.00 -7.17 -7.90
N LEU A 239 24.80 -7.08 -8.96
CA LEU A 239 26.16 -7.56 -8.83
C LEU A 239 26.71 -6.80 -7.63
N PRO A 240 27.32 -7.45 -6.62
CA PRO A 240 28.24 -6.72 -5.78
C PRO A 240 29.15 -5.98 -6.76
N VAL A 241 29.35 -4.68 -6.56
CA VAL A 241 30.44 -3.97 -7.24
C VAL A 241 31.72 -4.57 -6.68
N LEU A 242 32.01 -5.81 -7.07
CA LEU A 242 33.35 -6.34 -7.05
C LEU A 242 34.05 -5.44 -8.04
N LYS A 243 34.89 -4.55 -7.52
CA LYS A 243 35.95 -3.90 -8.29
C LYS A 243 36.96 -4.96 -8.76
N MET A 244 36.50 -6.09 -9.28
CA MET A 244 37.36 -6.99 -10.02
C MET A 244 37.33 -6.49 -11.47
N PRO A 245 38.48 -6.07 -12.01
CA PRO A 245 38.54 -5.64 -13.40
C PRO A 245 38.07 -6.80 -14.28
N ILE A 246 37.18 -6.51 -15.21
CA ILE A 246 36.61 -7.41 -16.23
C ILE A 246 37.70 -8.29 -16.90
N ILE A 247 38.93 -7.78 -16.93
CA ILE A 247 40.15 -8.47 -17.38
C ILE A 247 40.40 -9.80 -16.64
N ILE A 248 40.16 -9.91 -15.32
CA ILE A 248 40.38 -11.15 -14.55
C ILE A 248 39.34 -12.22 -14.92
N LEU A 249 38.09 -11.82 -15.14
CA LEU A 249 37.03 -12.74 -15.60
C LEU A 249 37.32 -13.23 -17.03
N ILE A 250 37.78 -12.34 -17.91
CA ILE A 250 38.18 -12.71 -19.28
C ILE A 250 39.41 -13.64 -19.26
N LEU A 251 40.44 -13.33 -18.45
CA LEU A 251 41.64 -14.15 -18.33
C LEU A 251 41.34 -15.54 -17.77
N SER A 252 40.49 -15.64 -16.75
CA SER A 252 40.08 -16.96 -16.20
C SER A 252 39.30 -17.79 -17.22
N ILE A 253 38.44 -17.18 -18.05
CA ILE A 253 37.75 -17.87 -19.15
C ILE A 253 38.76 -18.32 -20.22
N ILE A 254 39.73 -17.48 -20.58
CA ILE A 254 40.79 -17.83 -21.54
C ILE A 254 41.66 -18.98 -21.00
N SER A 255 42.06 -18.95 -19.72
CA SER A 255 42.84 -20.03 -19.10
C SER A 255 42.09 -21.36 -19.08
N ILE A 256 40.78 -21.35 -18.82
CA ILE A 256 39.94 -22.55 -18.87
C ILE A 256 39.83 -23.07 -20.31
N LEU A 257 39.64 -22.19 -21.30
CA LEU A 257 39.58 -22.57 -22.72
C LEU A 257 40.93 -23.08 -23.24
N TYR A 258 42.04 -22.51 -22.75
CA TYR A 258 43.38 -22.95 -23.09
C TYR A 258 43.66 -24.35 -22.51
N TYR A 259 43.33 -24.59 -21.23
CA TYR A 259 43.49 -25.89 -20.60
C TYR A 259 42.73 -27.00 -21.37
N TYR A 260 41.50 -26.73 -21.80
CA TYR A 260 40.67 -27.69 -22.56
C TYR A 260 41.07 -27.90 -24.02
N LYS A 261 41.97 -27.08 -24.59
CA LYS A 261 42.45 -27.24 -25.96
C LYS A 261 43.71 -28.11 -26.04
N TYR A 262 44.42 -28.27 -24.93
CA TYR A 262 45.73 -28.91 -24.86
C TYR A 262 45.78 -30.16 -23.96
N GLU A 263 44.62 -30.62 -23.47
CA GLU A 263 44.34 -32.01 -23.10
C GLU A 263 43.43 -32.65 -24.15
#